data_AF-A0A1F8GQH5-F1
#
_entry.id   AF-A0A1F8GQH5-F1
#
_cell.length_a   1.000
_cell.length_b   1.000
_cell.length_c   1.000
_cell.angle_alpha   90.00
_cell.angle_beta   90.00
_cell.angle_gamma   90.00
#
_symmetry.space_group_name_H-M   'P 1'
#
loop_
_entity.id
_entity.type
_entity.pdbx_description
1 polymer ?
#
loop_
_entity_poly.entity_id
_entity_poly.type
_entity_poly.pdbx_seq_one_letter_code
_entity_poly.pdbx_strand_id
1 'polypeptide(L)'
;MFGLIKIIKSLNKTREYAKQHILVILVTVAAVAFGLAYYFYSEYSVLKQDPNKLAQEETAKLIAKVGKLIVLPEDETPTVATVADPEKLQSQPFFAKAKKGDKVLIYANVKKAILYDVENNMILEVAPINIGNVNK
;
A
#
# COMPACT_ATOMS: atom_id res chain seq x y z
N MET A 1 17.17 -59.47 -42.54
CA MET A 1 16.29 -58.28 -42.71
C MET A 1 15.35 -58.03 -41.52
N PHE A 2 14.85 -59.07 -40.81
CA PHE A 2 13.90 -58.90 -39.69
C PHE A 2 14.44 -58.25 -38.40
N GLY A 3 15.74 -58.38 -38.09
CA GLY A 3 16.34 -57.82 -36.87
C GLY A 3 16.37 -56.29 -36.81
N LEU A 4 16.66 -55.63 -37.93
CA LEU A 4 16.71 -54.16 -38.04
C LEU A 4 15.34 -53.50 -37.81
N ILE A 5 14.26 -54.13 -38.27
CA ILE A 5 12.88 -53.63 -38.10
C ILE A 5 12.48 -53.64 -36.62
N LYS A 6 12.90 -54.65 -35.86
CA LYS A 6 12.61 -54.75 -34.41
C LYS A 6 13.32 -53.67 -33.60
N ILE A 7 14.57 -53.34 -33.95
CA ILE A 7 15.38 -52.31 -33.30
C ILE A 7 14.82 -50.90 -33.58
N ILE A 8 14.43 -50.61 -34.83
CA ILE A 8 13.80 -49.33 -35.20
C ILE A 8 12.46 -49.15 -34.46
N LYS A 9 11.67 -50.22 -34.34
CA LYS A 9 10.39 -50.18 -33.61
C LYS A 9 10.58 -49.97 -32.11
N SER A 10 11.62 -50.54 -31.50
CA SER A 10 11.93 -50.28 -30.08
C SER A 10 12.44 -48.86 -29.84
N LEU A 11 13.26 -48.30 -30.74
CA LEU A 11 13.76 -46.91 -30.63
C LEU A 11 12.64 -45.86 -30.73
N ASN A 12 11.63 -46.10 -31.60
CA ASN A 12 10.45 -45.22 -31.67
C ASN A 12 9.58 -45.33 -30.42
N LYS A 13 9.44 -46.53 -29.84
CA LYS A 13 8.65 -46.74 -28.62
C LYS A 13 9.24 -46.00 -27.42
N THR A 14 10.56 -46.00 -27.25
CA THR A 14 11.24 -45.25 -26.17
C THR A 14 11.11 -43.74 -26.34
N ARG A 15 11.16 -43.24 -27.59
CA ARG A 15 10.90 -41.82 -27.91
C ARG A 15 9.45 -41.41 -27.61
N GLU A 16 8.49 -42.32 -27.81
CA GLU A 16 7.08 -42.07 -27.55
C GLU A 16 6.77 -41.99 -26.05
N TYR A 17 7.34 -42.89 -25.23
CA TYR A 17 7.24 -42.80 -23.77
C TYR A 17 7.92 -41.55 -23.22
N ALA A 18 9.10 -41.18 -23.72
CA ALA A 18 9.79 -39.96 -23.33
C ALA A 18 8.96 -38.71 -23.66
N LYS A 19 8.32 -38.67 -24.84
CA LYS A 19 7.40 -37.57 -25.22
C LYS A 19 6.20 -37.48 -24.29
N GLN A 20 5.60 -38.60 -23.89
CA GLN A 20 4.47 -38.60 -22.95
C GLN A 20 4.88 -38.08 -21.57
N HIS A 21 6.05 -38.45 -21.05
CA HIS A 21 6.53 -37.96 -19.75
C HIS A 21 6.89 -36.47 -19.80
N ILE A 22 7.52 -36.02 -20.89
CA ILE A 22 7.79 -34.59 -21.12
C ILE A 22 6.49 -33.78 -21.16
N LEU A 23 5.46 -34.31 -21.83
CA LEU A 23 4.15 -33.66 -21.92
C LEU A 23 3.47 -33.57 -20.55
N VAL A 24 3.53 -34.62 -19.73
CA VAL A 24 2.99 -34.61 -18.36
C VAL A 24 3.72 -33.62 -17.46
N ILE A 25 5.05 -33.54 -17.56
CA ILE A 25 5.86 -32.57 -16.80
C ILE A 25 5.48 -31.14 -17.21
N LEU A 26 5.37 -30.85 -18.51
CA LEU A 26 4.97 -29.54 -19.02
C LEU A 26 3.58 -29.13 -18.52
N VAL A 27 2.61 -30.04 -18.55
CA VAL A 27 1.25 -29.77 -18.04
C VAL A 27 1.26 -29.50 -16.53
N THR A 28 2.05 -30.27 -15.78
CA THR A 28 2.19 -30.07 -14.33
C THR A 28 2.83 -28.72 -14.02
N VAL A 29 3.90 -28.35 -14.71
CA VAL A 29 4.56 -27.05 -14.55
C VAL A 29 3.62 -25.90 -14.93
N ALA A 30 2.86 -26.04 -16.02
CA ALA A 30 1.86 -25.06 -16.42
C ALA A 30 0.77 -24.91 -15.34
N ALA A 31 0.24 -26.02 -14.81
CA ALA A 31 -0.79 -25.98 -13.75
C ALA A 31 -0.29 -25.30 -12.47
N VAL A 32 0.95 -25.58 -12.05
CA VAL A 32 1.57 -24.88 -10.91
C VAL A 32 1.76 -23.40 -11.21
N ALA A 33 2.24 -23.04 -12.40
CA ALA A 33 2.39 -21.65 -12.80
C ALA A 33 1.05 -20.90 -12.84
N PHE A 34 -0.02 -21.52 -13.33
CA PHE A 34 -1.37 -20.96 -13.32
C PHE A 34 -1.91 -20.78 -11.88
N GLY A 35 -1.70 -21.74 -10.99
CA GLY A 35 -2.11 -21.64 -9.59
C GLY A 35 -1.39 -20.51 -8.86
N LEU A 36 -0.08 -20.37 -9.06
CA LEU A 36 0.70 -19.27 -8.51
C LEU A 36 0.24 -17.92 -9.10
N ALA A 37 0.06 -17.83 -10.43
CA ALA A 37 -0.42 -16.62 -11.06
C ALA A 37 -1.81 -16.19 -10.55
N TYR A 38 -2.71 -17.14 -10.33
CA TYR A 38 -4.03 -16.87 -9.75
C TYR A 38 -3.93 -16.34 -8.31
N TYR A 39 -3.13 -16.99 -7.46
CA TYR A 39 -2.88 -16.55 -6.08
C TYR A 39 -2.28 -15.14 -6.01
N PHE A 40 -1.29 -14.83 -6.85
CA PHE A 40 -0.70 -13.50 -6.91
C PHE A 40 -1.66 -12.46 -7.52
N TYR A 41 -2.52 -12.85 -8.47
CA TYR A 41 -3.52 -11.96 -9.05
C TYR A 41 -4.61 -11.56 -8.06
N SER A 42 -5.07 -12.48 -7.20
CA SER A 42 -6.06 -12.17 -6.16
C SER A 42 -5.52 -11.19 -5.10
N GLU A 43 -4.27 -11.36 -4.68
CA GLU A 43 -3.65 -10.44 -3.70
C GLU A 43 -3.41 -9.04 -4.31
N TYR A 44 -2.99 -9.01 -5.58
CA TYR A 44 -2.67 -7.75 -6.27
C TYR A 44 -3.91 -6.94 -6.67
N SER A 45 -5.06 -7.58 -6.85
CA SER A 45 -6.32 -6.90 -7.16
C SER A 45 -6.93 -6.19 -5.95
N VAL A 46 -6.73 -6.69 -4.73
CA VAL A 46 -7.16 -6.02 -3.49
C VAL A 46 -6.38 -4.71 -3.26
N LEU A 47 -5.08 -4.70 -3.57
CA LEU A 47 -4.23 -3.51 -3.44
C LEU A 47 -4.50 -2.42 -4.50
N LYS A 48 -5.02 -2.78 -5.67
CA LYS A 48 -5.33 -1.83 -6.76
C LYS A 48 -6.78 -1.33 -6.78
N GLN A 49 -7.72 -2.03 -6.16
CA GLN A 49 -9.15 -1.76 -6.33
C GLN A 49 -9.66 -0.55 -5.54
N ASP A 50 -8.97 -0.09 -4.49
CA ASP A 50 -9.38 1.11 -3.75
C ASP A 50 -8.16 1.89 -3.22
N PRO A 51 -7.56 2.82 -4.01
CA PRO A 51 -6.59 3.77 -3.46
C PRO A 51 -7.12 4.53 -2.24
N ASN A 52 -8.45 4.67 -2.12
CA ASN A 52 -9.12 5.23 -0.96
C ASN A 52 -8.99 4.37 0.31
N LYS A 53 -8.96 3.02 0.21
CA LYS A 53 -8.80 2.15 1.38
C LYS A 53 -7.39 2.23 1.96
N LEU A 54 -6.37 2.24 1.11
CA LEU A 54 -4.97 2.41 1.56
C LEU A 54 -4.78 3.76 2.27
N ALA A 55 -5.31 4.84 1.69
CA ALA A 55 -5.26 6.17 2.31
C ALA A 55 -6.03 6.24 3.65
N GLN A 56 -7.17 5.54 3.75
CA GLN A 56 -7.94 5.43 5.01
C GLN A 56 -7.16 4.66 6.08
N GLU A 57 -6.53 3.54 5.74
CA GLU A 57 -5.70 2.78 6.68
C GLU A 57 -4.49 3.57 7.16
N GLU A 58 -3.81 4.28 6.27
CA GLU A 58 -2.68 5.14 6.63
C GLU A 58 -3.11 6.27 7.57
N THR A 59 -4.27 6.87 7.30
CA THR A 59 -4.86 7.91 8.15
C THR A 59 -5.21 7.36 9.53
N ALA A 60 -5.83 6.18 9.61
CA ALA A 60 -6.16 5.53 10.88
C ALA A 60 -4.90 5.21 11.70
N LYS A 61 -3.85 4.68 11.05
CA LYS A 61 -2.55 4.42 11.69
C LYS A 61 -1.91 5.70 12.22
N LEU A 62 -2.01 6.79 11.46
CA LEU A 62 -1.48 8.09 11.86
C LEU A 62 -2.24 8.67 13.06
N ILE A 63 -3.57 8.65 13.04
CA ILE A 63 -4.41 9.10 14.16
C ILE A 63 -4.07 8.28 15.42
N ALA A 64 -3.92 6.97 15.29
CA ALA A 64 -3.53 6.10 16.42
C ALA A 64 -2.14 6.42 16.98
N LYS A 65 -1.18 6.85 16.15
CA LYS A 65 0.14 7.30 16.62
C LYS A 65 0.02 8.63 17.39
N VAL A 66 -0.68 9.60 16.81
CA VAL A 66 -0.89 10.92 17.43
C VAL A 66 -1.67 10.80 18.74
N GLY A 67 -2.68 9.92 18.79
CA GLY A 67 -3.50 9.67 19.99
C GLY A 67 -2.72 9.09 21.17
N LYS A 68 -1.53 8.54 20.95
CA LYS A 68 -0.61 8.12 22.03
C LYS A 68 0.19 9.27 22.61
N LEU A 69 0.30 10.38 21.88
CA LEU A 69 1.12 11.54 22.24
C LEU A 69 0.27 12.67 22.84
N ILE A 70 -0.99 12.77 22.44
CA ILE A 70 -1.92 13.79 22.90
C ILE A 70 -3.36 13.26 22.86
N VAL A 71 -4.20 13.75 23.79
CA VAL A 71 -5.63 13.45 23.78
C VAL A 71 -6.27 14.06 22.53
N LEU A 72 -6.91 13.21 21.72
CA LEU A 72 -7.59 13.58 20.49
C LEU A 72 -9.11 13.60 20.69
N PRO A 73 -9.84 14.45 19.94
CA PRO A 73 -11.30 14.35 19.84
C PRO A 73 -11.71 12.99 19.27
N GLU A 74 -12.69 12.32 19.89
CA GLU A 74 -13.21 11.02 19.45
C GLU A 74 -14.46 11.16 18.55
N ASP A 75 -15.19 12.26 18.69
CA ASP A 75 -16.45 12.52 17.99
C ASP A 75 -16.26 13.04 16.56
N GLU A 76 -15.02 13.20 16.09
CA GLU A 76 -14.74 13.65 14.72
C GLU A 76 -13.45 13.07 14.15
N THR A 77 -13.40 12.92 12.83
CA THR A 77 -12.19 12.53 12.09
C THR A 77 -11.46 13.77 11.59
N PRO A 78 -10.14 13.91 11.82
CA PRO A 78 -9.40 15.05 11.32
C PRO A 78 -9.19 14.99 9.81
N THR A 79 -9.14 16.16 9.19
CA THR A 79 -8.57 16.30 7.84
C THR A 79 -7.05 16.33 7.95
N VAL A 80 -6.37 15.42 7.23
CA VAL A 80 -4.90 15.34 7.24
C VAL A 80 -4.32 16.04 6.02
N ALA A 81 -3.46 17.03 6.25
CA ALA A 81 -2.68 17.70 5.21
C ALA A 81 -1.18 17.41 5.39
N THR A 82 -0.41 17.53 4.30
CA THR A 82 1.05 17.34 4.32
C THR A 82 1.74 18.66 4.05
N VAL A 83 2.78 18.98 4.83
CA VAL A 83 3.63 20.14 4.61
C VAL A 83 4.50 19.90 3.37
N ALA A 84 4.13 20.49 2.24
CA ALA A 84 4.86 20.33 0.98
C ALA A 84 6.06 21.27 0.86
N ASP A 85 5.93 22.49 1.38
CA ASP A 85 6.90 23.57 1.27
C ASP A 85 6.94 24.36 2.59
N PRO A 86 7.83 23.99 3.53
CA PRO A 86 7.90 24.64 4.83
C PRO A 86 8.38 26.09 4.73
N GLU A 87 9.20 26.45 3.74
CA GLU A 87 9.75 27.80 3.58
C GLU A 87 8.64 28.84 3.35
N LYS A 88 7.62 28.47 2.56
CA LYS A 88 6.44 29.32 2.32
C LYS A 88 5.53 29.48 3.54
N LEU A 89 5.68 28.62 4.54
CA LEU A 89 4.84 28.58 5.74
C LEU A 89 5.55 29.15 6.97
N GLN A 90 6.86 29.44 6.91
CA GLN A 90 7.66 29.97 8.02
C GLN A 90 7.12 31.27 8.63
N SER A 91 6.38 32.07 7.85
CA SER A 91 5.75 33.30 8.35
C SER A 91 4.65 33.04 9.39
N GLN A 92 4.13 31.80 9.45
CA GLN A 92 3.14 31.38 10.42
C GLN A 92 3.83 30.69 11.61
N PRO A 93 3.67 31.19 12.85
CA PRO A 93 4.32 30.60 14.03
C PRO A 93 4.03 29.11 14.21
N PHE A 94 2.84 28.66 13.82
CA PHE A 94 2.44 27.25 13.86
C PHE A 94 3.38 26.32 13.07
N PHE A 95 3.98 26.82 11.99
CA PHE A 95 4.86 26.06 11.11
C PHE A 95 6.35 26.38 11.32
N ALA A 96 6.72 27.14 12.35
CA ALA A 96 8.10 27.58 12.58
C ALA A 96 9.11 26.42 12.72
N LYS A 97 8.64 25.25 13.19
CA LYS A 97 9.44 24.02 13.34
C LYS A 97 9.11 22.96 12.29
N ALA A 98 8.21 23.25 11.35
CA ALA A 98 7.74 22.28 10.37
C ALA A 98 8.82 21.96 9.34
N LYS A 99 8.88 20.69 8.95
CA LYS A 99 9.71 20.17 7.88
C LYS A 99 8.83 19.66 6.75
N LYS A 100 9.44 19.50 5.58
CA LYS A 100 8.76 18.89 4.43
C LYS A 100 8.38 17.45 4.77
N GLY A 101 7.11 17.11 4.58
CA GLY A 101 6.56 15.78 4.88
C GLY A 101 5.82 15.67 6.21
N ASP A 102 5.95 16.67 7.10
CA ASP A 102 5.18 16.74 8.34
C ASP A 102 3.67 16.76 8.06
N LYS A 103 2.89 16.28 9.01
CA LYS A 103 1.45 16.11 8.87
C LYS A 103 0.72 17.09 9.76
N VAL A 104 -0.30 17.73 9.20
CA VAL A 104 -1.20 18.61 9.94
C VAL A 104 -2.53 17.89 10.07
N LEU A 105 -2.98 17.66 11.29
CA LEU A 105 -4.31 17.14 11.58
C LEU A 105 -5.21 18.30 11.94
N ILE A 106 -6.28 18.49 11.18
CA ILE A 106 -7.23 19.59 11.34
C ILE A 106 -8.56 19.04 11.83
N TYR A 107 -8.91 19.40 13.06
CA TYR A 107 -10.17 19.08 13.72
C TYR A 107 -11.10 20.29 13.61
N ALA A 108 -12.05 20.22 12.69
CA ALA A 108 -12.87 21.37 12.31
C ALA A 108 -13.95 21.69 13.35
N ASN A 109 -14.53 20.69 14.00
CA ASN A 109 -15.61 20.88 14.97
C ASN A 109 -15.07 21.48 16.26
N VAL A 110 -13.99 20.92 16.83
CA VAL A 110 -13.35 21.48 18.03
C VAL A 110 -12.37 22.62 17.73
N LYS A 111 -12.23 22.99 16.45
CA LYS A 111 -11.38 24.10 15.97
C LYS A 111 -9.93 23.99 16.46
N LYS A 112 -9.30 22.83 16.23
CA LYS A 112 -7.91 22.57 16.62
C LYS A 112 -7.08 22.06 15.44
N ALA A 113 -5.86 22.55 15.30
CA ALA A 113 -4.84 22.00 14.41
C ALA A 113 -3.67 21.44 15.23
N ILE A 114 -3.14 20.31 14.76
CA ILE A 114 -2.01 19.62 15.39
C ILE A 114 -0.96 19.37 14.31
N LEU A 115 0.25 19.89 14.50
CA LEU A 115 1.40 19.63 13.66
C LEU A 115 2.20 18.45 14.22
N TYR A 116 2.40 17.43 13.40
CA TYR A 116 3.03 16.18 13.78
C TYR A 116 4.22 15.86 12.86
N ASP A 117 5.38 15.63 13.49
CA ASP A 117 6.59 15.14 12.83
C ASP A 117 6.51 13.61 12.73
N VAL A 118 6.41 13.11 11.50
CA VAL A 118 6.23 11.68 11.22
C VAL A 118 7.51 10.90 11.48
N GLU A 119 8.67 11.52 11.23
CA GLU A 119 9.99 10.87 11.36
C GLU A 119 10.35 10.69 12.82
N ASN A 120 10.15 11.75 13.62
CA ASN A 120 10.52 11.77 15.04
C ASN A 120 9.37 11.33 15.96
N ASN A 121 8.20 11.03 15.40
CA ASN A 121 7.00 10.61 16.13
C ASN A 121 6.68 11.54 17.31
N MET A 122 6.58 12.84 17.03
CA MET A 122 6.34 13.87 18.04
C MET A 122 5.39 14.97 17.56
N ILE A 123 4.70 15.59 18.51
CA ILE A 123 3.88 16.77 18.26
C ILE A 123 4.79 17.99 18.28
N LEU A 124 4.83 18.73 17.17
CA LEU A 124 5.62 19.94 17.05
C LEU A 124 4.87 21.16 17.57
N GLU A 125 3.57 21.25 17.29
CA GLU A 125 2.75 22.39 17.69
C GLU A 125 1.25 22.03 17.72
N VAL A 126 0.50 22.72 18.58
CA VAL A 126 -0.96 22.64 18.67
C VAL A 126 -1.55 24.03 18.75
N ALA A 127 -2.44 24.38 17.83
CA ALA A 127 -3.05 25.70 17.80
C ALA A 127 -4.57 25.64 17.59
N PRO A 128 -5.33 26.61 18.13
CA PRO A 128 -6.70 26.81 17.71
C PRO A 128 -6.75 27.26 16.26
N ILE A 129 -7.79 26.85 15.53
CA ILE A 129 -8.04 27.33 14.17
C ILE A 129 -9.22 28.27 14.14
N ASN A 130 -9.04 29.40 13.46
CA ASN A 130 -10.13 30.25 13.05
C ASN A 130 -10.48 29.87 11.62
N ILE A 131 -11.47 29.01 11.45
CA ILE A 131 -12.07 28.77 10.14
C ILE A 131 -12.83 30.04 9.79
N GLY A 132 -12.20 30.91 9.00
CA GLY A 132 -12.89 32.07 8.46
C GLY A 132 -14.12 31.60 7.70
N ASN A 133 -15.26 32.27 7.90
CA ASN A 133 -16.45 32.02 7.09
C ASN A 133 -16.07 32.28 5.64
N VAL A 134 -15.85 31.22 4.85
CA VAL A 134 -15.80 31.33 3.39
C VAL A 134 -17.23 31.58 2.95
N ASN A 135 -17.67 32.82 3.11
CA ASN A 135 -18.92 33.28 2.54
C ASN A 135 -18.73 33.33 1.02
N LYS A 136 -19.42 32.37 0.39
CA LYS A 136 -19.81 32.23 -1.02
C LYS A 136 -19.48 33.38 -1.97
#